data_AF-A0A3D2TM23-F1
#
_entry.id   AF-A0A3D2TM23-F1
#
_cell.length_a   1.000
_cell.length_b   1.000
_cell.length_c   1.000
_cell.angle_alpha   90.00
_cell.angle_beta   90.00
_cell.angle_gamma   90.00
#
_symmetry.space_group_name_H-M   'P 1'
#
loop_
_entity.id
_entity.type
_entity.pdbx_description
1 polymer ?
#
loop_
_entity_poly.entity_id
_entity_poly.type
_entity_poly.pdbx_seq_one_letter_code
_entity_poly.pdbx_strand_id
1 'polypeptide(L)'
;LGLIVIDEEHESSFKQDSAPRYHARDVAWQRAIGEGIPLVLGSATPSLESWQRVEQDEFKIVTLPKRVMNLPMPDVITVDLRNPSQARGGRGGISRQLHQAMVTALRDGGQVILLLNRRGYSTHIQCPACGHVLNCKH
;
A
#
# COMPACT_ATOMS: atom_id res chain seq x y z
N LEU A 1 33.05 -6.21 2.17
CA LEU A 1 31.66 -5.77 2.48
C LEU A 1 31.18 -6.60 3.69
N GLY A 2 30.32 -6.09 4.58
CA GLY A 2 29.94 -6.82 5.81
C GLY A 2 28.44 -6.99 6.04
N LEU A 3 27.62 -6.17 5.40
CA LEU A 3 26.16 -6.18 5.51
C LEU A 3 25.60 -5.39 4.32
N ILE A 4 24.44 -5.78 3.81
CA ILE A 4 23.61 -4.96 2.92
C ILE A 4 22.27 -4.71 3.61
N VAL A 5 21.80 -3.46 3.58
CA VAL A 5 20.48 -3.07 4.10
C VAL A 5 19.71 -2.38 2.98
N ILE A 6 18.47 -2.81 2.76
CA ILE A 6 17.51 -2.13 1.88
C ILE A 6 16.34 -1.71 2.76
N ASP A 7 16.07 -0.40 2.80
CA ASP A 7 14.88 0.16 3.43
C ASP A 7 13.77 0.30 2.40
N GLU A 8 12.51 0.21 2.85
CA GLU A 8 11.32 0.21 1.99
C GLU A 8 11.42 -0.77 0.80
N GLU A 9 11.83 -2.01 1.06
CA GLU A 9 12.15 -3.03 0.04
C GLU A 9 11.06 -3.32 -1.01
N HIS A 10 9.81 -3.00 -0.70
CA HIS A 10 8.62 -3.16 -1.52
C HIS A 10 8.49 -2.04 -2.56
N GLU A 11 9.33 -1.00 -2.48
CA GLU A 11 9.25 0.15 -3.36
C GLU A 11 9.57 -0.23 -4.81
N SER A 12 8.65 0.10 -5.72
CA SER A 12 8.80 -0.18 -7.16
C SER A 12 9.99 0.53 -7.82
N SER A 13 10.54 1.57 -7.18
CA SER A 13 11.72 2.32 -7.63
C SER A 13 12.95 1.42 -7.77
N PHE A 14 13.00 0.31 -7.02
CA PHE A 14 14.06 -0.68 -7.12
C PHE A 14 14.03 -1.51 -8.40
N LYS A 15 12.96 -1.41 -9.19
CA LYS A 15 12.87 -2.05 -10.49
C LYS A 15 13.38 -1.12 -11.58
N GLN A 16 14.42 -1.54 -12.28
CA GLN A 16 14.92 -0.88 -13.47
C GLN A 16 14.13 -1.34 -14.70
N ASP A 17 13.40 -0.41 -15.32
CA ASP A 17 12.58 -0.68 -16.51
C ASP A 17 13.39 -0.62 -17.82
N SER A 18 14.50 0.12 -17.83
CA SER A 18 15.42 0.22 -18.98
C SER A 18 16.44 -0.93 -19.00
N ALA A 19 17.09 -1.17 -20.14
CA ALA A 19 18.11 -2.21 -20.23
C ALA A 19 19.44 -1.74 -19.60
N PRO A 20 20.13 -2.57 -18.80
CA PRO A 20 19.71 -3.90 -18.35
C PRO A 20 18.60 -3.82 -17.30
N ARG A 21 17.56 -4.66 -17.45
CA ARG A 21 16.45 -4.73 -16.51
C ARG A 21 16.81 -5.62 -15.33
N TYR A 22 16.64 -5.11 -14.12
CA TYR A 22 16.87 -5.85 -12.90
C TYR A 22 16.02 -5.28 -11.76
N HIS A 23 15.91 -6.06 -10.68
CA HIS A 23 15.37 -5.59 -9.42
C HIS A 23 16.51 -5.47 -8.41
N ALA A 24 16.72 -4.28 -7.84
CA ALA A 24 17.86 -4.00 -6.96
C ALA A 24 17.89 -4.93 -5.74
N ARG A 25 16.73 -5.26 -5.16
CA ARG A 25 16.59 -6.30 -4.12
C ARG A 25 17.20 -7.64 -4.52
N ASP A 26 16.86 -8.15 -5.70
CA ASP A 26 17.32 -9.47 -6.14
C ASP A 26 18.81 -9.45 -6.44
N VAL A 27 19.32 -8.35 -7.01
CA VAL A 27 20.76 -8.13 -7.19
C VAL A 27 21.49 -8.06 -5.86
N ALA A 28 20.94 -7.35 -4.87
CA ALA A 28 21.50 -7.26 -3.52
C ALA A 28 21.52 -8.63 -2.84
N TRP A 29 20.49 -9.44 -3.03
CA TRP A 29 20.43 -10.80 -2.51
C TRP A 29 21.51 -11.70 -3.11
N GLN A 30 21.65 -11.71 -4.44
CA GLN A 30 22.71 -12.46 -5.11
C GLN A 30 24.11 -11.99 -4.70
N ARG A 31 24.29 -10.67 -4.55
CA ARG A 31 25.55 -10.10 -4.06
C ARG A 31 25.84 -10.50 -2.62
N ALA A 32 24.84 -10.51 -1.74
CA ALA A 32 25.00 -10.93 -0.36
C ALA A 32 25.43 -12.41 -0.25
N ILE A 33 24.85 -13.29 -1.08
CA ILE A 33 25.25 -14.70 -1.19
C ILE A 33 26.71 -14.79 -1.66
N GLY A 34 27.07 -14.11 -2.75
CA GLY A 34 28.42 -14.16 -3.32
C GLY A 34 29.52 -13.64 -2.38
N GLU A 35 29.18 -12.71 -1.50
CA GLU A 35 30.10 -12.13 -0.50
C GLU A 35 30.03 -12.86 0.86
N GLY A 36 29.08 -13.78 1.05
CA GLY A 36 28.88 -14.49 2.32
C GLY A 36 28.44 -13.60 3.48
N ILE A 37 27.64 -12.55 3.21
CA ILE A 37 27.22 -11.54 4.20
C ILE A 37 25.70 -11.52 4.39
N PRO A 38 25.21 -11.00 5.53
CA PRO A 38 23.78 -10.78 5.73
C PRO A 38 23.20 -9.72 4.78
N LEU A 39 21.93 -9.93 4.40
CA LEU A 39 21.04 -8.94 3.78
C LEU A 39 19.87 -8.68 4.73
N VAL A 40 19.59 -7.41 5.01
CA VAL A 40 18.43 -6.98 5.78
C VAL A 40 17.48 -6.21 4.86
N LEU A 41 16.24 -6.66 4.80
CA LEU A 41 15.16 -6.02 4.06
C LEU A 41 14.18 -5.39 5.07
N GLY A 42 14.15 -4.07 5.14
CA GLY A 42 13.26 -3.30 5.99
C GLY A 42 11.96 -2.97 5.27
N SER A 43 10.83 -3.16 5.95
CA SER A 43 9.50 -2.81 5.44
C SER A 43 8.46 -2.71 6.54
N ALA A 44 7.53 -1.76 6.38
CA ALA A 44 6.24 -1.82 7.06
C ALA A 44 5.19 -2.63 6.27
N THR A 45 5.37 -2.75 4.95
CA THR A 45 4.43 -3.40 4.03
C THR A 45 5.21 -4.30 3.07
N PRO A 46 5.71 -5.45 3.55
CA PRO A 46 6.66 -6.23 2.78
C PRO A 46 6.07 -6.71 1.46
N SER A 47 6.92 -6.80 0.43
CA SER A 47 6.47 -7.28 -0.87
C SER A 47 6.03 -8.75 -0.78
N LEU A 48 5.08 -9.15 -1.64
CA LEU A 48 4.58 -10.53 -1.65
C LEU A 48 5.71 -11.54 -1.96
N GLU A 49 6.68 -11.17 -2.79
CA GLU A 49 7.84 -12.01 -3.12
C GLU A 49 8.80 -12.18 -1.94
N SER A 50 9.00 -11.13 -1.12
CA SER A 50 9.76 -11.23 0.12
C SER A 50 9.01 -12.10 1.14
N TRP A 51 7.70 -11.92 1.25
CA TRP A 51 6.84 -12.70 2.14
C TRP A 51 6.83 -14.19 1.78
N GLN A 52 6.67 -14.52 0.51
CA GLN A 52 6.72 -15.90 0.02
C GLN A 52 8.03 -16.59 0.38
N ARG A 53 9.17 -15.88 0.28
CA ARG A 53 10.47 -16.44 0.68
C ARG A 53 10.60 -16.71 2.17
N VAL A 54 9.89 -15.94 3.01
CA VAL A 54 9.77 -16.26 4.44
C VAL A 54 8.96 -17.54 4.62
N GLU A 55 7.85 -17.70 3.91
CA GLU A 55 7.03 -18.93 3.97
C GLU A 55 7.77 -20.17 3.45
N GLN A 56 8.75 -19.99 2.57
CA GLN A 56 9.61 -21.04 2.02
C GLN A 56 10.89 -21.30 2.86
N ASP A 57 11.01 -20.67 4.04
CA ASP A 57 12.19 -20.74 4.92
C ASP A 57 13.51 -20.22 4.28
N GLU A 58 13.45 -19.53 3.15
CA GLU A 58 14.62 -18.89 2.53
C GLU A 58 15.03 -17.63 3.30
N PHE A 59 14.03 -16.85 3.75
CA PHE A 59 14.22 -15.62 4.54
C PHE A 59 13.71 -15.81 5.97
N LYS A 60 14.31 -15.07 6.91
CA LYS A 60 13.84 -15.02 8.30
C LYS A 60 13.17 -13.68 8.57
N ILE A 61 12.02 -13.72 9.22
CA ILE A 61 11.29 -12.52 9.62
C ILE A 61 11.73 -12.05 11.01
N VAL A 62 11.95 -10.74 11.14
CA VAL A 62 12.18 -10.06 12.42
C VAL A 62 11.14 -8.95 12.55
N THR A 63 10.28 -9.04 13.55
CA THR A 63 9.16 -8.11 13.72
C THR A 63 9.44 -7.07 14.80
N LEU A 64 8.98 -5.84 14.56
CA LEU A 64 9.01 -4.73 15.52
C LEU A 64 7.55 -4.36 15.86
N PRO A 65 6.91 -5.01 16.84
CA PRO A 65 5.46 -4.88 17.07
C PRO A 65 5.04 -3.55 17.70
N LYS A 66 6.00 -2.78 18.23
CA LYS A 66 5.74 -1.49 18.88
C LYS A 66 6.14 -0.35 17.93
N ARG A 67 5.25 0.62 17.75
CA ARG A 67 5.56 1.85 17.01
C ARG A 67 6.59 2.65 17.78
N VAL A 68 7.37 3.44 17.04
CA VAL A 68 8.29 4.43 17.61
C VAL A 68 7.52 5.30 18.62
N MET A 69 8.08 5.44 19.82
CA MET A 69 7.48 6.19 20.94
C MET A 69 6.09 5.71 21.39
N ASN A 70 5.67 4.49 21.02
CA ASN A 70 4.37 3.92 21.35
C ASN A 70 3.17 4.80 20.92
N LEU A 71 3.33 5.53 19.80
CA LEU A 71 2.29 6.42 19.26
C LEU A 71 1.04 5.63 18.84
N PRO A 72 -0.17 6.12 19.16
CA PRO A 72 -1.42 5.46 18.77
C PRO A 72 -1.62 5.50 17.25
N MET A 73 -2.36 4.52 16.73
CA MET A 73 -2.85 4.56 15.35
C MET A 73 -3.88 5.69 15.18
N PRO A 74 -3.97 6.31 13.99
CA PRO A 74 -5.04 7.25 13.72
C PRO A 74 -6.40 6.54 13.71
N ASP A 75 -7.46 7.26 14.03
CA ASP A 75 -8.82 6.74 13.90
C ASP A 75 -9.16 6.51 12.42
N VAL A 76 -9.66 5.31 12.11
CA VAL A 76 -10.04 4.91 10.74
C VAL A 76 -11.51 4.53 10.74
N ILE A 77 -12.25 5.08 9.77
CA ILE A 77 -13.68 4.81 9.61
C ILE A 77 -13.94 4.31 8.19
N THR A 78 -14.59 3.17 8.08
CA THR A 78 -15.09 2.63 6.81
C THR A 78 -16.51 3.16 6.56
N VAL A 79 -16.72 3.80 5.40
CA VAL A 79 -18.02 4.34 5.02
C VAL A 79 -18.62 3.52 3.89
N ASP A 80 -19.81 2.97 4.10
CA ASP A 80 -20.57 2.28 3.05
C ASP A 80 -21.25 3.30 2.13
N LEU A 81 -20.74 3.44 0.90
CA LEU A 81 -21.27 4.36 -0.10
C LEU A 81 -22.61 3.91 -0.70
N ARG A 82 -23.05 2.67 -0.45
CA ARG A 82 -24.39 2.20 -0.88
C ARG A 82 -25.50 2.82 -0.04
N ASN A 83 -25.18 3.31 1.16
CA ASN A 83 -26.14 3.92 2.05
C ASN A 83 -26.57 5.30 1.51
N PRO A 84 -27.85 5.51 1.13
CA PRO A 84 -28.31 6.78 0.58
C PRO A 84 -28.14 7.97 1.54
N SER A 85 -28.13 7.73 2.86
CA SER A 85 -27.89 8.79 3.86
C SER A 85 -26.49 9.39 3.80
N GLN A 86 -25.55 8.67 3.20
CA GLN A 86 -24.18 9.12 2.95
C GLN A 86 -24.03 9.85 1.61
N ALA A 87 -25.05 9.85 0.75
CA ALA A 87 -25.01 10.52 -0.53
C ALA A 87 -25.26 12.03 -0.36
N ARG A 88 -24.40 12.86 -0.97
CA ARG A 88 -24.51 14.32 -0.92
C ARG A 88 -25.27 14.93 -2.11
N GLY A 89 -26.13 14.15 -2.77
CA GLY A 89 -26.94 14.63 -3.91
C GLY A 89 -26.28 14.47 -5.28
N GLY A 90 -25.58 13.36 -5.54
CA GLY A 90 -25.03 13.03 -6.86
C GLY A 90 -24.29 11.68 -6.87
N ARG A 91 -24.00 11.15 -8.08
CA ARG A 91 -23.15 9.97 -8.27
C ARG A 91 -21.68 10.38 -8.09
N GLY A 92 -21.05 10.02 -6.97
CA GLY A 92 -19.64 10.34 -6.73
C GLY A 92 -19.08 9.66 -5.48
N GLY A 93 -17.75 9.61 -5.35
CA GLY A 93 -17.04 8.93 -4.25
C GLY A 93 -16.94 9.71 -2.95
N ILE A 94 -17.44 10.95 -2.89
CA ILE A 94 -17.37 11.78 -1.67
C ILE A 94 -18.64 11.59 -0.86
N SER A 95 -18.53 10.86 0.24
CA SER A 95 -19.62 10.68 1.21
C SER A 95 -19.86 11.97 2.01
N ARG A 96 -21.05 12.08 2.60
CA ARG A 96 -21.39 13.16 3.54
C ARG A 96 -20.40 13.22 4.69
N GLN A 97 -20.01 12.08 5.25
CA GLN A 97 -19.04 12.01 6.34
C GLN A 97 -17.64 12.47 5.91
N LEU A 98 -17.14 12.02 4.75
CA LEU A 98 -15.86 12.46 4.22
C LEU A 98 -15.87 13.97 3.98
N HIS A 99 -16.92 14.49 3.36
CA HIS A 99 -17.05 15.93 3.14
C HIS A 99 -17.03 16.72 4.45
N GLN A 100 -17.74 16.27 5.48
CA GLN A 100 -17.75 16.97 6.78
C GLN A 100 -16.35 16.98 7.41
N ALA A 101 -15.63 15.86 7.35
CA ALA A 101 -14.25 15.78 7.83
C ALA A 101 -13.32 16.72 7.06
N MET A 102 -13.48 16.81 5.73
CA MET A 102 -12.71 17.73 4.89
C MET A 102 -12.94 19.20 5.27
N VAL A 103 -14.21 19.60 5.45
CA VAL A 103 -14.56 20.97 5.83
C VAL A 103 -13.98 21.32 7.19
N THR A 104 -14.12 20.43 8.18
CA THR A 104 -13.53 20.63 9.51
C THR A 104 -12.02 20.79 9.42
N ALA A 105 -11.33 19.87 8.74
CA ALA A 105 -9.87 19.91 8.59
C ALA A 105 -9.39 21.22 7.94
N LEU A 106 -10.03 21.67 6.86
CA LEU A 106 -9.65 22.91 6.17
C LEU A 106 -9.99 24.16 6.98
N ARG A 107 -11.15 24.19 7.66
CA ARG A 107 -11.55 25.31 8.53
C ARG A 107 -10.57 25.50 9.67
N ASP A 108 -10.06 24.41 10.22
CA ASP A 108 -9.12 24.42 11.34
C ASP A 108 -7.66 24.65 10.88
N GLY A 109 -7.45 25.07 9.62
CA GLY A 109 -6.14 25.38 9.05
C GLY A 109 -5.30 24.17 8.62
N GLY A 110 -5.90 22.97 8.66
CA GLY A 110 -5.26 21.73 8.23
C GLY A 110 -5.27 21.51 6.73
N GLN A 111 -4.75 20.36 6.31
CA GLN A 111 -4.69 19.93 4.91
C GLN A 111 -5.40 18.58 4.74
N VAL A 112 -5.93 18.35 3.54
CA VAL A 112 -6.60 17.10 3.17
C VAL A 112 -5.86 16.49 2.00
N ILE A 113 -5.47 15.23 2.13
CA ILE A 113 -4.96 14.40 1.03
C ILE A 113 -6.08 13.44 0.62
N LEU A 114 -6.49 13.51 -0.65
CA LEU A 114 -7.42 12.55 -1.25
C LEU A 114 -6.63 11.60 -2.16
N LEU A 115 -6.62 10.31 -1.81
CA LEU A 115 -6.00 9.28 -2.62
C LEU A 115 -7.01 8.75 -3.63
N LEU A 116 -6.68 8.84 -4.91
CA LEU A 116 -7.49 8.35 -6.02
C LEU A 116 -6.65 7.38 -6.85
N ASN A 117 -7.31 6.38 -7.45
CA ASN A 117 -6.64 5.48 -8.39
C ASN A 117 -6.03 6.28 -9.55
N ARG A 118 -4.92 5.77 -10.10
CA ARG A 118 -4.31 6.34 -11.31
C ARG A 118 -5.35 6.43 -12.43
N ARG A 119 -5.31 7.49 -13.24
CA ARG A 119 -6.22 7.67 -14.38
C ARG A 119 -6.20 6.42 -15.27
N GLY A 120 -7.38 5.90 -15.62
CA GLY A 120 -7.54 4.71 -16.47
C GLY A 120 -7.63 3.37 -15.74
N TYR A 121 -7.55 3.32 -14.39
CA TYR A 121 -7.54 2.07 -13.62
C TYR A 121 -8.90 1.57 -13.13
N SER A 122 -10.01 2.26 -13.42
CA SER A 122 -11.35 1.75 -13.09
C SER A 122 -11.87 0.85 -14.20
N THR A 123 -11.32 -0.36 -14.31
CA THR A 123 -11.67 -1.35 -15.34
C THR A 123 -12.93 -2.17 -15.02
N HIS A 124 -13.65 -1.85 -13.95
CA HIS A 124 -14.80 -2.61 -13.47
C HIS A 124 -16.10 -1.80 -13.55
N ILE A 125 -17.20 -2.50 -13.81
CA ILE A 125 -18.56 -1.96 -13.78
C ILE A 125 -19.23 -2.47 -12.50
N GLN A 126 -19.62 -1.56 -11.62
CA GLN A 126 -20.30 -1.89 -10.36
C GLN A 126 -21.67 -1.21 -10.28
N CYS A 127 -22.69 -1.95 -9.84
CA CYS A 127 -24.01 -1.42 -9.53
C CYS A 127 -23.96 -0.59 -8.23
N PRO A 128 -24.26 0.72 -8.24
CA PRO A 128 -24.21 1.55 -7.04
C PRO A 128 -25.25 1.21 -5.96
N ALA A 129 -26.34 0.54 -6.34
CA ALA A 129 -27.44 0.22 -5.43
C ALA A 129 -27.19 -1.07 -4.63
N CYS A 130 -26.72 -2.13 -5.29
CA CYS A 130 -26.52 -3.44 -4.64
C CYS A 130 -25.06 -3.84 -4.49
N GLY A 131 -24.13 -3.13 -5.13
CA GLY A 131 -22.70 -3.42 -5.11
C GLY A 131 -22.26 -4.54 -6.05
N HIS A 132 -23.15 -5.13 -6.86
CA HIS A 132 -22.80 -6.17 -7.83
C HIS A 132 -21.73 -5.68 -8.81
N VAL A 133 -20.66 -6.45 -8.99
CA VAL A 133 -19.59 -6.20 -9.97
C VAL A 133 -19.77 -7.15 -11.14
N LEU A 134 -19.78 -6.61 -12.36
CA LEU A 134 -19.85 -7.42 -13.57
C LEU A 134 -18.53 -8.16 -13.78
N ASN A 135 -18.58 -9.49 -13.67
CA ASN A 135 -17.42 -10.35 -13.88
C ASN A 135 -17.50 -11.07 -15.23
N CYS A 136 -16.35 -11.41 -15.79
CA CYS A 136 -16.27 -12.38 -16.89
C CYS A 136 -16.78 -13.75 -16.39
N LYS A 137 -17.48 -14.50 -17.27
CA LYS A 137 -18.02 -15.84 -16.95
C LYS A 137 -17.00 -16.98 -17.10
N HIS A 138 -15.82 -16.63 -17.60
CA HIS A 138 -14.65 -17.50 -17.79
C HIS A 138 -13.54 -16.97 -16.90
#